data_AF-A0A7X8F060-F1
#
_entry.id   AF-A0A7X8F060-F1
#
_cell.length_a   1.000
_cell.length_b   1.000
_cell.length_c   1.000
_cell.angle_alpha   90.00
_cell.angle_beta   90.00
_cell.angle_gamma   90.00
#
_symmetry.space_group_name_H-M   'P 1'
#
loop_
_entity.id
_entity.type
_entity.pdbx_description
1 polymer ?
#
loop_
_entity_poly.entity_id
_entity_poly.type
_entity_poly.pdbx_seq_one_letter_code
_entity_poly.pdbx_strand_id
1 'polypeptide(L)'
;MEQTAHLLEEIRKITWKMWQKDSESVQKNNSFPESGRKNSFLATVKKAKLLRLFFAVERYLNHIYQNSPERRFFAIKNGQVKYPEIFEIFEVDQYKTVFTPEYRFIAMNLDDPRIAEGLSISLKALDQMKKQADANHFELLVLLIPTKERVFSAVLDHYNLDPSESMQWLLEQESRLNEQVQTFLSQHNIPFLDAEPALKRILMEGKQPYFVDADGHLNAIGHHAIARQVHEFLLATEKRRLRKTPEM
;
A
#
# COMPACT_ATOMS: atom_id res chain seq x y z
N MET A 1 -17.24 11.01 0.77
CA MET A 1 -16.60 11.94 -0.20
C MET A 1 -17.22 13.33 -0.16
N GLU A 2 -18.54 13.44 -0.19
CA GLU A 2 -19.26 14.73 -0.14
C GLU A 2 -19.00 15.53 1.16
N GLN A 3 -18.91 14.85 2.30
CA GLN A 3 -18.62 15.47 3.61
C GLN A 3 -17.26 16.16 3.69
N THR A 4 -16.21 15.60 3.08
CA THR A 4 -14.85 16.18 3.11
C THR A 4 -14.76 17.41 2.21
N ALA A 5 -15.41 17.36 1.03
CA ALA A 5 -15.52 18.52 0.14
C ALA A 5 -16.34 19.64 0.78
N HIS A 6 -17.45 19.31 1.43
CA HIS A 6 -18.27 20.25 2.20
C HIS A 6 -17.49 20.89 3.35
N LEU A 7 -16.71 20.11 4.11
CA LEU A 7 -15.89 20.62 5.21
C LEU A 7 -14.82 21.61 4.71
N LEU A 8 -14.14 21.29 3.60
CA LEU A 8 -13.16 22.19 2.99
C LEU A 8 -13.80 23.50 2.52
N GLU A 9 -15.01 23.43 1.97
CA GLU A 9 -15.75 24.61 1.51
C GLU A 9 -16.22 25.49 2.68
N GLU A 10 -16.73 24.88 3.77
CA GLU A 10 -17.10 25.61 4.99
C GLU A 10 -15.88 26.28 5.64
N ILE A 11 -14.74 25.59 5.68
CA ILE A 11 -13.48 26.15 6.17
C ILE A 11 -13.05 27.36 5.33
N ARG A 12 -13.15 27.29 3.99
CA ARG A 12 -12.87 28.41 3.07
C ARG A 12 -13.80 29.61 3.31
N LYS A 13 -15.10 29.36 3.48
CA LYS A 13 -16.07 30.43 3.78
C LYS A 13 -15.77 31.13 5.10
N ILE A 14 -15.42 30.37 6.15
CA ILE A 14 -15.08 30.94 7.47
C ILE A 14 -13.81 31.82 7.36
N THR A 15 -12.76 31.32 6.69
CA THR A 15 -11.52 32.09 6.51
C THR A 15 -11.74 33.34 5.65
N TRP A 16 -12.55 33.26 4.60
CA TRP A 16 -12.91 34.42 3.78
C TRP A 16 -13.69 35.48 4.59
N LYS A 17 -14.68 35.06 5.39
CA LYS A 17 -15.43 35.97 6.28
C LYS A 17 -14.55 36.64 7.33
N MET A 18 -13.59 35.90 7.90
CA MET A 18 -12.62 36.47 8.85
C MET A 18 -11.74 37.54 8.19
N TRP A 19 -11.41 37.38 6.90
CA TRP A 19 -10.65 38.36 6.14
C TRP A 19 -11.46 39.63 5.82
N GLN A 20 -12.72 39.49 5.40
CA GLN A 20 -13.60 40.64 5.09
C GLN A 20 -13.91 41.51 6.32
N LYS A 21 -14.12 40.89 7.48
CA LYS A 21 -14.47 41.64 8.71
C LYS A 21 -13.34 42.57 9.19
N ASP A 22 -12.09 42.24 8.84
CA ASP A 22 -10.93 43.02 9.22
C ASP A 22 -10.66 44.20 8.26
N SER A 23 -10.93 44.06 6.96
CA SER A 23 -10.74 45.15 5.98
C SER A 23 -11.70 46.32 6.23
N GLU A 24 -12.91 46.03 6.70
CA GLU A 24 -13.90 47.05 7.09
C GLU A 24 -13.51 47.81 8.37
N SER A 25 -12.75 47.18 9.28
CA SER A 25 -12.32 47.82 10.54
C SER A 25 -11.19 48.84 10.34
N VAL A 26 -10.36 48.66 9.30
CA VAL A 26 -9.21 49.54 9.01
C VAL A 26 -9.64 50.85 8.35
N GLN A 27 -10.76 50.88 7.63
CA GLN A 27 -11.23 52.08 6.93
C GLN A 27 -11.88 53.16 7.83
N LYS A 28 -12.26 52.84 9.07
CA LYS A 28 -13.01 53.80 9.93
C LYS A 28 -12.18 54.68 10.86
N ASN A 29 -10.85 54.48 10.99
CA ASN A 29 -10.03 55.19 11.99
C ASN A 29 -8.79 55.91 11.38
N ASN A 30 -9.00 56.82 10.43
CA ASN A 30 -7.94 57.62 9.79
C ASN A 30 -7.55 58.91 10.53
N SER A 31 -7.71 58.98 11.86
CA SER A 31 -7.16 60.08 12.67
C SER A 31 -6.45 59.53 13.90
N PHE A 32 -5.15 59.20 13.81
CA PHE A 32 -4.39 58.82 15.00
C PHE A 32 -2.92 59.29 15.04
N PRO A 33 -2.38 59.53 16.26
CA PRO A 33 -1.06 60.10 16.58
C PRO A 33 0.06 59.04 16.68
N GLU A 34 1.31 59.50 16.76
CA GLU A 34 2.54 58.75 16.42
C GLU A 34 3.02 57.65 17.40
N SER A 35 2.44 57.48 18.60
CA SER A 35 3.06 56.64 19.66
C SER A 35 2.63 55.15 19.72
N GLY A 36 1.76 54.66 18.81
CA GLY A 36 1.17 53.31 18.89
C GLY A 36 1.73 52.20 17.97
N ARG A 37 2.75 52.46 17.14
CA ARG A 37 3.13 51.60 15.99
C ARG A 37 3.59 50.16 16.30
N LYS A 38 4.08 49.86 17.50
CA LYS A 38 4.72 48.55 17.79
C LYS A 38 3.74 47.38 17.92
N ASN A 39 2.47 47.61 18.31
CA ASN A 39 1.49 46.54 18.49
C ASN A 39 0.85 46.05 17.17
N SER A 40 0.84 46.89 16.14
CA SER A 40 0.30 46.55 14.81
C SER A 40 1.17 45.51 14.07
N PHE A 41 2.50 45.62 14.17
CA PHE A 41 3.42 44.75 13.43
C PHE A 41 3.36 43.28 13.90
N LEU A 42 3.32 43.04 15.22
CA LEU A 42 3.23 41.69 15.78
C LEU A 42 1.90 41.01 15.43
N ALA A 43 0.80 41.76 15.34
CA ALA A 43 -0.48 41.25 14.89
C ALA A 43 -0.42 40.82 13.41
N THR A 44 0.19 41.63 12.54
CA THR A 44 0.38 41.31 11.12
C THR A 44 1.27 40.08 10.91
N VAL A 45 2.36 39.94 11.68
CA VAL A 45 3.24 38.76 11.60
C VAL A 45 2.54 37.48 12.09
N LYS A 46 1.77 37.54 13.18
CA LYS A 46 0.98 36.39 13.66
C LYS A 46 -0.07 35.96 12.62
N LYS A 47 -0.74 36.91 11.97
CA LYS A 47 -1.70 36.64 10.88
C LYS A 47 -1.03 35.98 9.67
N ALA A 48 0.15 36.45 9.26
CA ALA A 48 0.91 35.84 8.17
C ALA A 48 1.31 34.38 8.47
N LYS A 49 1.65 34.06 9.72
CA LYS A 49 1.96 32.67 10.14
C LYS A 49 0.74 31.76 10.11
N LEU A 50 -0.42 32.22 10.58
CA LEU A 50 -1.67 31.46 10.51
C LEU A 50 -2.11 31.17 9.08
N LEU A 51 -1.98 32.16 8.19
CA LEU A 51 -2.29 31.99 6.76
C LEU A 51 -1.35 30.98 6.08
N ARG A 52 -0.05 31.00 6.42
CA ARG A 52 0.90 30.00 5.94
C ARG A 52 0.56 28.59 6.43
N LEU A 53 0.20 28.45 7.70
CA LEU A 53 -0.24 27.17 8.26
C LEU A 53 -1.51 26.68 7.55
N PHE A 54 -2.47 27.56 7.29
CA PHE A 54 -3.68 27.24 6.55
C PHE A 54 -3.38 26.70 5.15
N PHE A 55 -2.56 27.40 4.35
CA PHE A 55 -2.20 26.93 3.01
C PHE A 55 -1.37 25.63 3.05
N ALA A 56 -0.57 25.41 4.09
CA ALA A 56 0.14 24.15 4.28
C ALA A 56 -0.84 22.99 4.54
N VAL A 57 -1.84 23.21 5.40
CA VAL A 57 -2.92 22.24 5.67
C VAL A 57 -3.74 21.98 4.42
N GLU A 58 -4.18 23.02 3.69
CA GLU A 58 -4.92 22.87 2.44
C GLU A 58 -4.11 22.10 1.39
N ARG A 59 -2.81 22.40 1.24
CA ARG A 59 -1.93 21.67 0.32
C ARG A 59 -1.76 20.21 0.73
N TYR A 60 -1.63 19.93 2.03
CA TYR A 60 -1.55 18.58 2.55
C TYR A 60 -2.85 17.80 2.33
N LEU A 61 -4.01 18.42 2.60
CA LEU A 61 -5.31 17.81 2.35
C LEU A 61 -5.56 17.59 0.86
N ASN A 62 -5.22 18.56 0.01
CA ASN A 62 -5.28 18.39 -1.45
C ASN A 62 -4.30 17.31 -1.92
N HIS A 63 -3.12 17.20 -1.32
CA HIS A 63 -2.18 16.13 -1.63
C HIS A 63 -2.72 14.76 -1.23
N ILE A 64 -3.25 14.60 -0.02
CA ILE A 64 -3.92 13.35 0.40
C ILE A 64 -5.08 13.03 -0.56
N TYR A 65 -5.89 14.04 -0.85
CA TYR A 65 -7.08 13.85 -1.65
C TYR A 65 -6.76 13.51 -3.10
N GLN A 66 -5.82 14.20 -3.75
CA GLN A 66 -5.37 13.89 -5.12
C GLN A 66 -4.64 12.55 -5.20
N ASN A 67 -4.01 12.11 -4.11
CA ASN A 67 -3.29 10.83 -4.05
C ASN A 67 -4.09 9.73 -3.34
N SER A 68 -5.42 9.81 -3.33
CA SER A 68 -6.23 8.68 -2.86
C SER A 68 -6.20 7.54 -3.90
N PRO A 69 -6.12 6.27 -3.47
CA PRO A 69 -6.19 5.13 -4.38
C PRO A 69 -7.41 5.16 -5.30
N GLU A 70 -8.58 5.58 -4.82
CA GLU A 70 -9.80 5.66 -5.61
C GLU A 70 -9.66 6.66 -6.77
N ARG A 71 -9.06 7.83 -6.51
CA ARG A 71 -8.82 8.80 -7.58
C ARG A 71 -7.83 8.30 -8.60
N ARG A 72 -6.76 7.64 -8.16
CA ARG A 72 -5.78 7.05 -9.08
C ARG A 72 -6.42 5.95 -9.93
N PHE A 73 -7.26 5.10 -9.35
CA PHE A 73 -8.06 4.13 -10.10
C PHE A 73 -8.88 4.82 -11.20
N PHE A 74 -9.66 5.87 -10.87
CA PHE A 74 -10.46 6.57 -11.87
C PHE A 74 -9.62 7.32 -12.91
N ALA A 75 -8.47 7.88 -12.52
CA ALA A 75 -7.55 8.52 -13.45
C ALA A 75 -7.01 7.49 -14.48
N ILE A 76 -6.60 6.31 -14.02
CA ILE A 76 -6.15 5.23 -14.91
C ILE A 76 -7.31 4.75 -15.80
N LYS A 77 -8.47 4.45 -15.21
CA LYS A 77 -9.68 4.00 -15.93
C LYS A 77 -10.12 4.98 -17.02
N ASN A 78 -9.92 6.29 -16.81
CA ASN A 78 -10.26 7.34 -17.78
C ASN A 78 -9.10 7.71 -18.73
N GLY A 79 -8.00 6.95 -18.73
CA GLY A 79 -6.85 7.20 -19.60
C GLY A 79 -6.08 8.48 -19.27
N GLN A 80 -6.19 9.02 -18.05
CA GLN A 80 -5.53 10.24 -17.58
C GLN A 80 -4.10 9.98 -17.07
N VAL A 81 -3.44 8.96 -17.61
CA VAL A 81 -2.09 8.51 -17.24
C VAL A 81 -1.21 8.41 -18.49
N LYS A 82 0.12 8.44 -18.30
CA LYS A 82 1.09 8.54 -19.40
C LYS A 82 1.12 7.31 -20.32
N TYR A 83 0.79 6.13 -19.78
CA TYR A 83 0.82 4.84 -20.47
C TYR A 83 -0.40 4.02 -20.04
N PRO A 84 -1.60 4.26 -20.60
CA PRO A 84 -2.79 3.51 -20.21
C PRO A 84 -2.72 2.02 -20.58
N GLU A 85 -1.91 1.64 -21.56
CA GLU A 85 -1.81 0.29 -22.13
C GLU A 85 -1.15 -0.75 -21.22
N ILE A 86 -0.40 -0.33 -20.21
CA ILE A 86 0.26 -1.25 -19.24
C ILE A 86 -0.63 -1.57 -18.03
N PHE A 87 -1.87 -1.08 -18.05
CA PHE A 87 -2.82 -1.22 -16.96
C PHE A 87 -4.02 -2.04 -17.43
N GLU A 88 -4.38 -3.05 -16.64
CA GLU A 88 -5.63 -3.77 -16.85
C GLU A 88 -6.63 -3.39 -15.77
N ILE A 89 -7.72 -2.75 -16.19
CA ILE A 89 -8.80 -2.38 -15.28
C ILE A 89 -9.63 -3.62 -14.96
N PHE A 90 -9.75 -3.94 -13.68
CA PHE A 90 -10.61 -5.01 -13.17
C PHE A 90 -11.73 -4.42 -12.33
N GLU A 91 -12.98 -4.73 -12.66
CA GLU A 91 -14.16 -4.31 -11.90
C GLU A 91 -15.28 -5.34 -12.04
N VAL A 92 -15.61 -6.01 -10.93
CA VAL A 92 -16.63 -7.06 -10.85
C VAL A 92 -17.29 -6.97 -9.49
N ASP A 93 -18.61 -6.72 -9.48
CA ASP A 93 -19.40 -6.57 -8.27
C ASP A 93 -18.80 -5.53 -7.31
N GLN A 94 -18.39 -5.94 -6.10
CA GLN A 94 -17.77 -5.08 -5.09
C GLN A 94 -16.25 -4.92 -5.27
N TYR A 95 -15.63 -5.70 -6.15
CA TYR A 95 -14.19 -5.70 -6.34
C TYR A 95 -13.80 -4.76 -7.47
N LYS A 96 -12.78 -3.95 -7.22
CA LYS A 96 -12.13 -3.17 -8.27
C LYS A 96 -10.66 -2.97 -7.98
N THR A 97 -9.85 -3.11 -9.02
CA THR A 97 -8.42 -2.83 -8.94
C THR A 97 -7.85 -2.52 -10.33
N VAL A 98 -6.58 -2.15 -10.37
CA VAL A 98 -5.81 -2.08 -11.61
C VAL A 98 -4.66 -3.09 -11.52
N PHE A 99 -4.62 -4.06 -12.42
CA PHE A 99 -3.47 -4.95 -12.55
C PHE A 99 -2.39 -4.33 -13.43
N THR A 100 -1.16 -4.84 -13.26
CA THR A 100 0.03 -4.36 -13.98
C THR A 100 0.87 -5.53 -14.51
N PRO A 101 0.29 -6.48 -15.26
CA PRO A 101 0.98 -7.73 -15.57
C PRO A 101 2.24 -7.53 -16.40
N GLU A 102 2.25 -6.58 -17.34
CA GLU A 102 3.41 -6.24 -18.17
C GLU A 102 4.56 -5.67 -17.33
N TYR A 103 4.25 -4.90 -16.28
CA TYR A 103 5.27 -4.42 -15.35
C TYR A 103 5.85 -5.57 -14.52
N ARG A 104 5.09 -6.61 -14.21
CA ARG A 104 5.57 -7.79 -13.48
C ARG A 104 6.38 -8.74 -14.36
N PHE A 105 6.09 -8.77 -15.65
CA PHE A 105 6.80 -9.59 -16.64
C PHE A 105 8.32 -9.47 -16.53
N ILE A 106 8.84 -8.24 -16.41
CA ILE A 106 10.28 -7.96 -16.39
C ILE A 106 11.03 -8.58 -15.21
N ALA A 107 10.32 -9.03 -14.16
CA ALA A 107 10.90 -9.59 -12.95
C ALA A 107 10.57 -11.08 -12.74
N MET A 108 9.70 -11.67 -13.57
CA MET A 108 9.16 -13.02 -13.35
C MET A 108 9.38 -13.99 -14.51
N ASN A 109 9.89 -13.53 -15.65
CA ASN A 109 10.18 -14.42 -16.78
C ASN A 109 11.44 -15.28 -16.50
N LEU A 110 11.25 -16.50 -15.99
CA LEU A 110 12.35 -17.43 -15.72
C LEU A 110 13.03 -17.99 -16.98
N ASP A 111 12.45 -17.76 -18.16
CA ASP A 111 13.08 -18.13 -19.42
C ASP A 111 14.13 -17.07 -19.86
N ASP A 112 14.16 -15.89 -19.20
CA ASP A 112 15.29 -14.96 -19.26
C ASP A 112 16.41 -15.42 -18.32
N PRO A 113 17.61 -15.76 -18.84
CA PRO A 113 18.71 -16.27 -18.02
C PRO A 113 19.18 -15.29 -16.94
N ARG A 114 18.94 -13.97 -17.10
CA ARG A 114 19.30 -12.97 -16.10
C ARG A 114 18.38 -13.05 -14.89
N ILE A 115 17.09 -13.27 -15.11
CA ILE A 115 16.09 -13.42 -14.04
C ILE A 115 16.30 -14.77 -13.34
N ALA A 116 16.54 -15.83 -14.11
CA ALA A 116 16.85 -17.15 -13.55
C ALA A 116 18.12 -17.14 -12.67
N GLU A 117 19.21 -16.49 -13.10
CA GLU A 117 20.41 -16.35 -12.27
C GLU A 117 20.15 -15.45 -11.06
N GLY A 118 19.36 -14.38 -11.21
CA GLY A 118 18.93 -13.55 -10.09
C GLY A 118 18.19 -14.34 -9.00
N LEU A 119 17.30 -15.25 -9.39
CA LEU A 119 16.65 -16.18 -8.48
C LEU A 119 17.67 -17.12 -7.82
N SER A 120 18.55 -17.75 -8.60
CA SER A 120 19.63 -18.63 -8.10
C SER A 120 20.48 -17.96 -7.03
N ILE A 121 20.91 -16.71 -7.27
CA ILE A 121 21.68 -15.90 -6.31
C ILE A 121 20.85 -15.62 -5.06
N SER A 122 19.58 -15.25 -5.22
CA SER A 122 18.68 -14.95 -4.10
C SER A 122 18.46 -16.17 -3.20
N LEU A 123 18.27 -17.36 -3.79
CA LEU A 123 18.12 -18.62 -3.04
C LEU A 123 19.40 -18.99 -2.28
N LYS A 124 20.58 -18.84 -2.91
CA LYS A 124 21.87 -19.02 -2.23
C LYS A 124 22.04 -18.06 -1.05
N ALA A 125 21.60 -16.81 -1.19
CA ALA A 125 21.62 -15.84 -0.09
C ALA A 125 20.72 -16.29 1.07
N LEU A 126 19.52 -16.82 0.81
CA LEU A 126 18.64 -17.36 1.86
C LEU A 126 19.27 -18.54 2.62
N ASP A 127 19.96 -19.44 1.93
CA ASP A 127 20.72 -20.54 2.57
C ASP A 127 21.87 -19.99 3.44
N GLN A 128 22.58 -18.96 2.98
CA GLN A 128 23.59 -18.29 3.79
C GLN A 128 22.99 -17.61 5.03
N MET A 129 21.85 -16.93 4.89
CA MET A 129 21.13 -16.33 6.01
C MET A 129 20.70 -17.40 7.03
N LYS A 130 20.22 -18.56 6.58
CA LYS A 130 19.88 -19.68 7.47
C LYS A 130 21.09 -20.17 8.25
N LYS A 131 22.22 -20.40 7.58
CA LYS A 131 23.48 -20.83 8.22
C LYS A 131 23.96 -19.81 9.26
N GLN A 132 23.86 -18.51 8.95
CA GLN A 132 24.20 -17.45 9.89
C GLN A 132 23.24 -17.40 11.08
N ALA A 133 21.94 -17.54 10.85
CA ALA A 133 20.95 -17.59 11.92
C ALA A 133 21.25 -18.75 12.88
N ASP A 134 21.50 -19.95 12.34
CA ASP A 134 21.84 -21.15 13.13
C ASP A 134 23.10 -20.95 13.98
N ALA A 135 24.17 -20.40 13.38
CA ALA A 135 25.43 -20.14 14.07
C ALA A 135 25.30 -19.14 15.23
N ASN A 136 24.28 -18.28 15.19
CA ASN A 136 24.00 -17.27 16.21
C ASN A 136 22.78 -17.61 17.08
N HIS A 137 22.25 -18.83 16.97
CA HIS A 137 21.05 -19.28 17.69
C HIS A 137 19.80 -18.39 17.46
N PHE A 138 19.71 -17.79 16.27
CA PHE A 138 18.51 -17.12 15.78
C PHE A 138 17.71 -18.05 14.87
N GLU A 139 16.44 -17.72 14.69
CA GLU A 139 15.54 -18.48 13.85
C GLU A 139 15.13 -17.65 12.64
N LEU A 140 15.35 -18.22 11.46
CA LEU A 140 14.92 -17.63 10.22
C LEU A 140 13.54 -18.19 9.84
N LEU A 141 12.60 -17.28 9.58
CA LEU A 141 11.32 -17.57 8.94
C LEU A 141 11.22 -16.72 7.66
N VAL A 142 10.93 -17.36 6.53
CA VAL A 142 10.70 -16.69 5.26
C VAL A 142 9.20 -16.54 5.02
N LEU A 143 8.71 -15.31 4.87
CA LEU A 143 7.32 -15.03 4.50
C LEU A 143 7.22 -14.82 2.98
N LEU A 144 6.42 -15.64 2.32
CA LEU A 144 6.12 -15.51 0.89
C LEU A 144 4.84 -14.70 0.73
N ILE A 145 4.96 -13.54 0.06
CA ILE A 145 3.84 -12.64 -0.21
C ILE A 145 3.54 -12.71 -1.71
N PRO A 146 2.35 -13.17 -2.12
CA PRO A 146 1.98 -13.24 -3.55
C PRO A 146 1.78 -11.84 -4.13
N THR A 147 1.70 -11.75 -5.46
CA THR A 147 1.22 -10.54 -6.12
C THR A 147 -0.27 -10.29 -5.88
N LYS A 148 -0.70 -9.08 -6.20
CA LYS A 148 -2.12 -8.71 -6.24
C LYS A 148 -2.87 -9.58 -7.25
N GLU A 149 -2.28 -9.76 -8.42
CA GLU A 149 -2.81 -10.53 -9.54
C GLU A 149 -3.11 -11.98 -9.13
N ARG A 150 -2.15 -12.65 -8.47
CA ARG A 150 -2.31 -14.02 -7.96
C ARG A 150 -3.38 -14.16 -6.91
N VAL A 151 -3.55 -13.17 -6.02
CA VAL A 151 -4.63 -13.21 -5.03
C VAL A 151 -5.99 -12.99 -5.69
N PHE A 152 -6.09 -12.09 -6.67
CA PHE A 152 -7.32 -11.82 -7.41
C PHE A 152 -7.73 -12.94 -8.37
N SER A 153 -6.85 -13.90 -8.67
CA SER A 153 -7.23 -15.09 -9.44
C SER A 153 -8.43 -15.82 -8.81
N ALA A 154 -8.55 -15.80 -7.47
CA ALA A 154 -9.69 -16.41 -6.78
C ALA A 154 -11.03 -15.74 -7.11
N VAL A 155 -11.03 -14.43 -7.43
CA VAL A 155 -12.23 -13.72 -7.87
C VAL A 155 -12.55 -14.07 -9.33
N LEU A 156 -11.54 -14.15 -10.18
CA LEU A 156 -11.71 -14.62 -11.58
C LEU A 156 -12.35 -16.01 -11.61
N ASP A 157 -11.80 -16.94 -10.83
CA ASP A 157 -12.31 -18.30 -10.70
C ASP A 157 -13.76 -18.30 -10.17
N HIS A 158 -14.06 -17.51 -9.14
CA HIS A 158 -15.39 -17.46 -8.53
C HIS A 158 -16.49 -16.96 -9.47
N TYR A 159 -16.18 -15.94 -10.28
CA TYR A 159 -17.12 -15.37 -11.25
C TYR A 159 -17.01 -16.02 -12.64
N ASN A 160 -16.20 -17.07 -12.80
CA ASN A 160 -15.93 -17.76 -14.07
C ASN A 160 -15.54 -16.78 -15.19
N LEU A 161 -14.58 -15.90 -14.89
CA LEU A 161 -14.05 -14.90 -15.82
C LEU A 161 -12.72 -15.37 -16.38
N ASP A 162 -12.59 -15.29 -17.71
CA ASP A 162 -11.34 -15.59 -18.37
C ASP A 162 -10.32 -14.45 -18.12
N PRO A 163 -9.11 -14.75 -17.63
CA PRO A 163 -8.05 -13.75 -17.54
C PRO A 163 -7.62 -13.28 -18.94
N SER A 164 -7.03 -12.09 -19.03
CA SER A 164 -6.29 -11.68 -20.22
C SER A 164 -5.09 -12.61 -20.44
N GLU A 165 -4.53 -12.62 -21.66
CA GLU A 165 -3.34 -13.42 -21.99
C GLU A 165 -2.13 -13.04 -21.10
N SER A 166 -1.90 -11.74 -20.91
CA SER A 166 -0.88 -11.17 -20.03
C SER A 166 -1.05 -11.59 -18.57
N MET A 167 -2.29 -11.56 -18.07
CA MET A 167 -2.62 -12.03 -16.72
C MET A 167 -2.42 -13.54 -16.57
N GLN A 168 -2.90 -14.34 -17.52
CA GLN A 168 -2.72 -15.79 -17.51
C GLN A 168 -1.23 -16.16 -17.48
N TRP A 169 -0.44 -15.57 -18.37
CA TRP A 169 0.99 -15.77 -18.42
C TRP A 169 1.65 -15.42 -17.08
N LEU A 170 1.27 -14.29 -16.46
CA LEU A 170 1.82 -13.87 -15.17
C LEU A 170 1.51 -14.90 -14.07
N LEU A 171 0.26 -15.37 -14.00
CA LEU A 171 -0.17 -16.36 -13.02
C LEU A 171 0.60 -17.68 -13.16
N GLU A 172 0.91 -18.09 -14.38
CA GLU A 172 1.72 -19.28 -14.67
C GLU A 172 3.18 -19.08 -14.22
N GLN A 173 3.81 -17.94 -14.56
CA GLN A 173 5.18 -17.66 -14.14
C GLN A 173 5.32 -17.54 -12.63
N GLU A 174 4.40 -16.84 -11.96
CA GLU A 174 4.44 -16.73 -10.50
C GLU A 174 4.22 -18.09 -9.84
N SER A 175 3.42 -18.98 -10.43
CA SER A 175 3.27 -20.36 -9.95
C SER A 175 4.58 -21.13 -10.03
N ARG A 176 5.27 -21.09 -11.18
CA ARG A 176 6.60 -21.72 -11.36
C ARG A 176 7.62 -21.17 -10.37
N LEU A 177 7.68 -19.85 -10.21
CA LEU A 177 8.59 -19.17 -9.30
C LEU A 177 8.32 -19.57 -7.84
N ASN A 178 7.05 -19.53 -7.42
CA ASN A 178 6.65 -19.87 -6.06
C ASN A 178 6.97 -21.34 -5.75
N GLU A 179 6.68 -22.26 -6.67
CA GLU A 179 7.04 -23.68 -6.53
C GLU A 179 8.55 -23.86 -6.35
N GLN A 180 9.38 -23.26 -7.21
CA GLN A 180 10.84 -23.36 -7.09
C GLN A 180 11.35 -22.82 -5.75
N VAL A 181 10.83 -21.69 -5.29
CA VAL A 181 11.20 -21.09 -3.99
C VAL A 181 10.78 -22.00 -2.84
N GLN A 182 9.54 -22.49 -2.82
CA GLN A 182 9.05 -23.37 -1.75
C GLN A 182 9.80 -24.71 -1.71
N THR A 183 10.09 -25.30 -2.88
CA THR A 183 10.90 -26.51 -2.99
C THR A 183 12.30 -26.28 -2.41
N PHE A 184 12.96 -25.18 -2.78
CA PHE A 184 14.28 -24.83 -2.27
C PHE A 184 14.27 -24.67 -0.74
N LEU A 185 13.33 -23.87 -0.22
CA LEU A 185 13.19 -23.63 1.22
C LEU A 185 12.96 -24.94 1.99
N SER A 186 12.13 -25.83 1.45
CA SER A 186 11.88 -27.16 2.03
C SER A 186 13.13 -28.03 2.04
N GLN A 187 13.85 -28.13 0.91
CA GLN A 187 15.08 -28.94 0.79
C GLN A 187 16.19 -28.46 1.73
N HIS A 188 16.26 -27.15 1.98
CA HIS A 188 17.24 -26.55 2.88
C HIS A 188 16.76 -26.43 4.33
N ASN A 189 15.60 -27.02 4.67
CA ASN A 189 15.00 -26.95 6.01
C ASN A 189 14.88 -25.50 6.53
N ILE A 190 14.53 -24.56 5.65
CA ILE A 190 14.25 -23.17 5.99
C ILE A 190 12.75 -23.04 6.24
N PRO A 191 12.30 -22.72 7.47
CA PRO A 191 10.89 -22.48 7.75
C PRO A 191 10.35 -21.35 6.87
N PHE A 192 9.17 -21.57 6.29
CA PHE A 192 8.49 -20.56 5.50
C PHE A 192 6.98 -20.56 5.73
N LEU A 193 6.36 -19.42 5.42
CA LEU A 193 4.91 -19.22 5.50
C LEU A 193 4.41 -18.61 4.19
N ASP A 194 3.44 -19.26 3.56
CA ASP A 194 2.76 -18.75 2.37
C ASP A 194 1.53 -17.91 2.77
N ALA A 195 1.55 -16.62 2.40
CA ALA A 195 0.46 -15.70 2.68
C ALA A 195 -0.73 -15.82 1.70
N GLU A 196 -0.56 -16.47 0.55
CA GLU A 196 -1.58 -16.53 -0.50
C GLU A 196 -2.94 -17.07 -0.01
N PRO A 197 -3.02 -18.21 0.72
CA PRO A 197 -4.31 -18.73 1.16
C PRO A 197 -5.05 -17.77 2.11
N ALA A 198 -4.32 -17.07 2.98
CA ALA A 198 -4.91 -16.12 3.91
C ALA A 198 -5.47 -14.89 3.20
N LEU A 199 -4.73 -14.37 2.21
CA LEU A 199 -5.14 -13.22 1.41
C LEU A 199 -6.33 -13.55 0.49
N LYS A 200 -6.31 -14.71 -0.18
CA LYS A 200 -7.45 -15.17 -1.00
C LYS A 200 -8.71 -15.31 -0.16
N ARG A 201 -8.62 -15.91 1.03
CA ARG A 201 -9.76 -16.06 1.92
C ARG A 201 -10.39 -14.72 2.31
N ILE A 202 -9.60 -13.74 2.76
CA ILE A 202 -10.18 -12.44 3.14
C ILE A 202 -10.75 -11.68 1.93
N LEU A 203 -10.15 -11.85 0.75
CA LEU A 203 -10.70 -11.31 -0.49
C LEU A 203 -12.08 -11.90 -0.75
N MET A 204 -12.23 -13.22 -0.66
CA MET A 204 -13.53 -13.91 -0.82
C MET A 204 -14.56 -13.58 0.26
N GLU A 205 -14.13 -13.11 1.44
CA GLU A 205 -15.00 -12.54 2.48
C GLU A 205 -15.47 -11.10 2.16
N GLY A 206 -15.19 -10.59 0.95
CA GLY A 206 -15.51 -9.23 0.54
C GLY A 206 -14.56 -8.15 1.05
N LYS A 207 -13.40 -8.53 1.60
CA LYS A 207 -12.41 -7.61 2.16
C LYS A 207 -11.15 -7.60 1.30
N GLN A 208 -11.05 -6.60 0.41
CA GLN A 208 -9.94 -6.48 -0.51
C GLN A 208 -8.61 -6.22 0.23
N PRO A 209 -7.58 -7.09 0.10
CA PRO A 209 -6.31 -6.94 0.82
C PRO A 209 -5.31 -5.96 0.18
N TYR A 210 -5.56 -5.51 -1.06
CA TYR A 210 -4.71 -4.61 -1.83
C TYR A 210 -5.41 -3.28 -2.08
N PHE A 211 -4.65 -2.27 -2.48
CA PHE A 211 -5.23 -1.01 -2.94
C PHE A 211 -6.04 -1.21 -4.24
N VAL A 212 -7.00 -0.31 -4.46
CA VAL A 212 -7.91 -0.33 -5.63
C VAL A 212 -7.27 0.25 -6.88
N ASP A 213 -6.08 0.82 -6.81
CA ASP A 213 -5.35 1.36 -7.96
C ASP A 213 -4.26 0.39 -8.42
N ALA A 214 -3.28 0.90 -9.19
CA ALA A 214 -2.15 0.12 -9.67
C ALA A 214 -1.11 -0.20 -8.58
N ASP A 215 -1.29 0.28 -7.34
CA ASP A 215 -0.38 -0.06 -6.26
C ASP A 215 -0.48 -1.57 -5.96
N GLY A 216 0.66 -2.26 -6.04
CA GLY A 216 0.77 -3.69 -5.77
C GLY A 216 0.98 -4.02 -4.29
N HIS A 217 1.03 -3.02 -3.40
CA HIS A 217 1.17 -3.24 -1.97
C HIS A 217 -0.15 -3.63 -1.32
N LEU A 218 -0.01 -4.37 -0.22
CA LEU A 218 -1.11 -4.66 0.69
C LEU A 218 -1.60 -3.35 1.34
N ASN A 219 -2.90 -3.27 1.57
CA ASN A 219 -3.49 -2.24 2.43
C ASN A 219 -3.50 -2.72 3.90
N ALA A 220 -4.11 -1.94 4.78
CA ALA A 220 -4.20 -2.28 6.20
C ALA A 220 -4.88 -3.64 6.46
N ILE A 221 -5.88 -4.02 5.65
CA ILE A 221 -6.59 -5.30 5.75
C ILE A 221 -5.64 -6.45 5.39
N GLY A 222 -4.92 -6.32 4.28
CA GLY A 222 -3.94 -7.32 3.83
C GLY A 222 -2.82 -7.52 4.85
N HIS A 223 -2.23 -6.42 5.34
CA HIS A 223 -1.20 -6.49 6.39
C HIS A 223 -1.72 -7.15 7.67
N HIS A 224 -2.94 -6.84 8.11
CA HIS A 224 -3.53 -7.45 9.29
C HIS A 224 -3.73 -8.97 9.12
N ALA A 225 -4.17 -9.42 7.94
CA ALA A 225 -4.35 -10.84 7.65
C ALA A 225 -3.03 -11.62 7.72
N ILE A 226 -1.96 -11.08 7.14
CA ILE A 226 -0.62 -11.66 7.20
C ILE A 226 -0.08 -11.66 8.63
N ALA A 227 -0.19 -10.53 9.34
CA ALA A 227 0.31 -10.43 10.71
C ALA A 227 -0.33 -11.47 11.63
N ARG A 228 -1.64 -11.71 11.49
CA ARG A 228 -2.34 -12.78 12.21
C ARG A 228 -1.76 -14.16 11.87
N GLN A 229 -1.56 -14.45 10.59
CA GLN A 229 -1.03 -15.75 10.15
C GLN A 229 0.39 -15.99 10.68
N VAL A 230 1.25 -14.96 10.65
CA VAL A 230 2.61 -15.02 11.23
C VAL A 230 2.54 -15.26 12.73
N HIS A 231 1.68 -14.53 13.46
CA HIS A 231 1.51 -14.71 14.89
C HIS A 231 1.06 -16.14 15.25
N GLU A 232 0.08 -16.69 14.53
CA GLU A 232 -0.40 -18.06 14.72
C GLU A 232 0.72 -19.10 14.46
N PHE A 233 1.53 -18.88 13.42
CA PHE A 233 2.67 -19.73 13.12
C PHE A 233 3.71 -19.73 14.26
N LEU A 234 4.04 -18.55 14.79
CA LEU A 234 4.99 -18.41 15.90
C LEU A 234 4.49 -19.11 17.17
N LEU A 235 3.22 -18.93 17.55
CA LEU A 235 2.63 -19.60 18.71
C LEU A 235 2.60 -21.14 18.55
N ALA A 236 2.28 -21.64 17.35
CA ALA A 236 2.30 -23.07 17.08
C ALA A 236 3.72 -23.65 17.22
N THR A 237 4.72 -22.88 16.82
CA THR A 237 6.12 -23.28 16.87
C THR A 237 6.64 -23.31 18.30
N GLU A 238 6.32 -22.29 19.11
CA GLU A 238 6.66 -22.22 20.53
C GLU A 238 6.07 -23.41 21.32
N LYS A 239 4.78 -23.73 21.09
CA LYS A 239 4.13 -24.89 21.72
C LYS A 239 4.83 -26.21 21.39
N ARG A 240 5.34 -26.39 20.17
CA ARG A 240 6.09 -27.59 19.77
C ARG A 240 7.44 -27.68 20.47
N ARG A 241 8.08 -26.55 20.79
CA ARG A 241 9.34 -26.54 21.57
C ARG A 241 9.12 -26.96 23.01
N LEU A 242 8.12 -26.38 23.67
CA LEU A 242 7.82 -26.68 25.07
C LEU A 242 7.50 -28.16 25.30
N ARG A 243 6.92 -28.85 24.31
CA ARG A 243 6.63 -30.29 24.39
C ARG A 243 7.85 -31.20 24.19
N LYS A 244 8.94 -30.69 23.59
CA LYS A 244 10.12 -31.50 23.27
C LYS A 244 11.19 -31.48 24.36
N THR A 245 11.03 -30.66 25.39
CA THR A 245 11.94 -30.63 26.54
C THR A 245 11.48 -31.69 27.55
N PRO A 246 12.11 -32.88 27.64
CA PRO A 246 11.80 -33.81 28.72
C PRO A 246 12.13 -33.16 30.06
N GLU A 247 11.26 -33.32 31.07
CA GLU A 247 11.58 -32.98 32.45
C GLU A 247 12.82 -33.79 32.85
N MET A 248 13.95 -33.08 33.06
CA MET A 248 15.18 -33.66 33.61
C MET A 248 15.12 -33.72 35.12
#